data_AF-A0A9E3D5U5-F1
#
_entry.id   AF-A0A9E3D5U5-F1
#
_cell.length_a   1.000
_cell.length_b   1.000
_cell.length_c   1.000
_cell.angle_alpha   90.00
_cell.angle_beta   90.00
_cell.angle_gamma   90.00
#
_symmetry.space_group_name_H-M   'P 1'
#
loop_
_entity.id
_entity.type
_entity.pdbx_description
1 polymer ?
#
loop_
_entity_poly.entity_id
_entity_poly.type
_entity_poly.pdbx_seq_one_letter_code
_entity_poly.pdbx_strand_id
1 'polypeptide(L)'
;RALFWFRWGAVVTWIFGAALLSNFHGPEGGNGFIAAFGLQGAMAPIGFGAWLGTIMLINVWGIIWPNQKKILGIVPATDEEKAKARRIGFLASRTNTLLSIPMLFFMATGPTSIGQAIYH
;
A
#
# COMPACT_ATOMS: atom_id res chain seq x y z
N ARG A 1 -5.67 -15.46 15.37
CA ARG A 1 -5.55 -14.14 16.05
C ARG A 1 -4.41 -13.29 15.46
N ALA A 2 -3.21 -13.82 15.21
CA ALA A 2 -2.10 -13.10 14.58
C ALA A 2 -2.45 -12.38 13.26
N LEU A 3 -3.23 -13.03 12.38
CA LEU A 3 -3.61 -12.47 11.08
C LEU A 3 -4.47 -11.19 11.17
N PHE A 4 -5.21 -11.00 12.26
CA PHE A 4 -6.01 -9.80 12.48
C PHE A 4 -5.12 -8.60 12.78
N TRP A 5 -4.19 -8.76 13.72
CA TRP A 5 -3.24 -7.72 14.13
C TRP A 5 -2.30 -7.32 13.00
N PHE A 6 -1.87 -8.27 12.17
CA PHE A 6 -1.03 -8.00 11.02
C PHE A 6 -1.67 -7.01 10.02
N ARG A 7 -2.98 -7.16 9.72
CA ARG A 7 -3.69 -6.28 8.79
C ARG A 7 -3.85 -4.86 9.32
N TRP A 8 -4.18 -4.73 10.60
CA TRP A 8 -4.27 -3.42 11.26
C TRP A 8 -2.91 -2.75 11.38
N GLY A 9 -1.84 -3.52 11.63
CA GLY A 9 -0.46 -3.00 11.59
C GLY A 9 -0.09 -2.41 10.23
N ALA A 10 -0.53 -3.02 9.13
CA ALA A 10 -0.33 -2.47 7.80
C ALA A 10 -1.08 -1.14 7.58
N VAL A 11 -2.32 -1.01 8.09
CA VAL A 11 -3.08 0.27 8.05
C VAL A 11 -2.35 1.34 8.84
N VAL A 12 -1.91 1.03 10.07
CA VAL A 12 -1.19 1.97 10.93
C VAL A 12 0.10 2.43 10.26
N THR A 13 0.85 1.51 9.65
CA THR A 13 2.08 1.82 8.92
C THR A 13 1.81 2.76 7.73
N TRP A 14 0.73 2.50 6.98
CA TRP A 14 0.34 3.35 5.87
C TRP A 14 -0.06 4.76 6.33
N ILE A 15 -0.86 4.87 7.40
CA ILE A 15 -1.25 6.16 7.99
C ILE A 15 -0.02 6.91 8.48
N PHE A 16 0.90 6.21 9.15
CA PHE A 16 2.14 6.82 9.61
C PHE A 16 2.99 7.34 8.45
N GLY A 17 3.10 6.58 7.36
CA GLY A 17 3.76 7.05 6.13
C GLY A 17 3.08 8.29 5.53
N ALA A 18 1.75 8.31 5.47
CA ALA A 18 0.99 9.49 5.01
C ALA A 18 1.18 10.71 5.92
N ALA A 19 1.23 10.51 7.24
CA ALA A 19 1.52 11.56 8.20
C ALA A 19 2.94 12.09 8.03
N LEU A 20 3.94 11.21 7.85
CA LEU A 20 5.31 11.62 7.56
C LEU A 20 5.38 12.45 6.28
N LEU A 21 4.72 12.02 5.20
CA LEU A 21 4.65 12.79 3.94
C LEU A 21 4.04 14.19 4.14
N SER A 22 3.07 14.32 5.04
CA SER A 22 2.46 15.61 5.36
C SER A 22 3.40 16.56 6.11
N ASN A 23 4.45 16.03 6.76
CA ASN A 23 5.48 16.83 7.43
C ASN A 23 6.60 17.28 6.47
N PHE A 24 6.67 16.75 5.25
CA PHE A 24 7.59 17.24 4.22
C PHE A 24 6.95 18.41 3.46
N HIS A 25 7.77 19.41 3.11
CA HIS A 25 7.33 20.50 2.23
C HIS A 25 7.29 19.98 0.79
N GLY A 26 6.12 20.09 0.16
CA GLY A 26 5.96 19.90 -1.28
C GLY A 26 6.54 21.10 -2.07
N PRO A 27 6.45 21.07 -3.41
CA PRO A 27 6.83 22.20 -4.25
C PRO A 27 6.17 23.49 -3.75
N GLU A 28 6.93 24.59 -3.76
CA GLU A 28 6.44 25.94 -3.38
C GLU A 28 5.96 26.07 -1.92
N GLY A 29 6.41 25.20 -1.02
CA GLY A 29 6.00 25.22 0.40
C GLY A 29 4.63 24.59 0.66
N GLY A 30 4.07 23.88 -0.33
CA GLY A 30 2.84 23.11 -0.18
C GLY A 30 2.98 21.87 0.72
N ASN A 31 1.90 21.13 0.89
CA ASN A 31 1.90 19.90 1.69
C ASN A 31 2.48 18.72 0.90
N GLY A 32 3.50 18.04 1.43
CA GLY A 32 4.19 16.93 0.77
C GLY A 32 3.33 15.69 0.51
N PHE A 33 2.28 15.46 1.30
CA PHE A 33 1.30 14.40 1.01
C PHE A 33 0.47 14.74 -0.23
N ILE A 34 -0.01 15.97 -0.37
CA ILE A 34 -0.74 16.42 -1.57
C ILE A 34 0.17 16.36 -2.80
N ALA A 35 1.43 16.80 -2.69
CA ALA A 35 2.39 16.73 -3.77
C ALA A 35 2.71 15.29 -4.19
N ALA A 36 2.91 14.37 -3.23
CA ALA A 36 3.17 12.96 -3.51
C ALA A 36 1.97 12.29 -4.20
N PHE A 37 0.76 12.41 -3.64
CA PHE A 37 -0.43 11.78 -4.24
C PHE A 37 -0.86 12.46 -5.54
N GLY A 38 -0.55 13.75 -5.71
CA GLY A 38 -0.71 14.51 -6.95
C GLY A 38 0.42 14.29 -7.97
N LEU A 39 1.41 13.44 -7.67
CA LEU A 39 2.56 13.13 -8.53
C LEU A 39 3.32 14.37 -9.01
N GLN A 40 3.54 15.34 -8.10
CA GLN A 40 4.11 16.64 -8.43
C GLN A 40 5.63 16.68 -8.21
N GLY A 41 6.34 17.17 -9.22
CA GLY A 41 7.77 17.49 -9.14
C GLY A 41 8.62 16.36 -8.55
N ALA A 42 9.53 16.71 -7.65
CA ALA A 42 10.47 15.77 -7.03
C ALA A 42 9.80 14.72 -6.12
N MET A 43 8.54 14.92 -5.73
CA MET A 43 7.76 14.00 -4.90
C MET A 43 7.08 12.89 -5.71
N ALA A 44 7.06 12.99 -7.05
CA ALA A 44 6.36 12.04 -7.90
C ALA A 44 6.81 10.58 -7.73
N PRO A 45 8.11 10.24 -7.59
CA PRO A 45 8.53 8.85 -7.35
C PRO A 45 7.97 8.29 -6.04
N ILE A 46 8.12 8.99 -4.92
CA ILE A 46 7.50 8.59 -3.64
C ILE A 46 5.98 8.48 -3.78
N GLY A 47 5.36 9.37 -4.55
CA GLY A 47 3.94 9.32 -4.91
C GLY A 47 3.50 8.01 -5.57
N PHE A 48 4.26 7.53 -6.56
CA PHE A 48 4.02 6.22 -7.17
C PHE A 48 4.12 5.09 -6.14
N GLY A 49 5.13 5.14 -5.27
CA GLY A 49 5.24 4.20 -4.15
C GLY A 49 4.02 4.25 -3.23
N ALA A 50 3.55 5.44 -2.85
CA ALA A 50 2.40 5.63 -1.98
C ALA A 50 1.10 5.10 -2.61
N TRP A 51 0.88 5.31 -3.91
CA TRP A 51 -0.26 4.76 -4.64
C TRP A 51 -0.23 3.24 -4.70
N LEU A 52 0.93 2.64 -5.00
CA LEU A 52 1.08 1.19 -5.01
C LEU A 52 0.82 0.60 -3.61
N GLY A 53 1.33 1.22 -2.55
CA GLY A 53 1.04 0.84 -1.17
C GLY A 53 -0.44 0.93 -0.82
N THR A 54 -1.14 1.95 -1.35
CA THR A 54 -2.59 2.13 -1.17
C THR A 54 -3.39 1.04 -1.88
N ILE A 55 -3.05 0.72 -3.12
CA ILE A 55 -3.68 -0.37 -3.88
C ILE A 55 -3.46 -1.71 -3.16
N MET A 56 -2.26 -1.95 -2.66
CA MET A 56 -1.94 -3.13 -1.87
C MET A 56 -2.78 -3.21 -0.59
N LEU A 57 -2.94 -2.11 0.14
CA LEU A 57 -3.81 -2.04 1.31
C LEU A 57 -5.27 -2.37 0.95
N ILE A 58 -5.78 -1.81 -0.14
CA ILE A 58 -7.13 -2.10 -0.65
C ILE A 58 -7.25 -3.59 -1.03
N ASN A 59 -6.24 -4.18 -1.67
CA ASN A 59 -6.25 -5.61 -1.99
C ASN A 59 -6.30 -6.49 -0.73
N VAL A 60 -5.61 -6.11 0.33
CA VAL A 60 -5.64 -6.84 1.61
C VAL A 60 -7.03 -6.78 2.24
N TRP A 61 -7.63 -5.59 2.33
CA TRP A 61 -8.90 -5.39 3.01
C TRP A 61 -10.13 -5.77 2.17
N GLY A 62 -10.06 -5.55 0.86
CA GLY A 62 -11.15 -5.77 -0.09
C GLY A 62 -11.16 -7.16 -0.72
N ILE A 63 -10.01 -7.81 -0.92
CA ILE A 63 -9.94 -9.13 -1.58
C ILE A 63 -9.46 -10.21 -0.61
N ILE A 64 -8.29 -10.04 0.00
CA ILE A 64 -7.68 -11.09 0.81
C ILE A 64 -8.54 -11.38 2.05
N TRP A 65 -8.97 -10.34 2.78
CA TRP A 65 -9.72 -10.52 4.01
C TRP A 65 -11.09 -11.17 3.83
N PRO A 66 -11.96 -10.74 2.87
CA PRO A 66 -13.23 -11.41 2.63
C PRO A 66 -13.08 -12.89 2.26
N ASN A 67 -12.07 -13.23 1.44
CA ASN A 67 -11.78 -14.62 1.11
C ASN A 67 -11.26 -15.41 2.33
N GLN A 68 -10.40 -14.81 3.16
CA GLN A 68 -9.95 -15.41 4.42
C GLN A 68 -11.10 -15.65 5.41
N LYS A 69 -12.09 -14.76 5.49
CA LYS A 69 -13.28 -14.97 6.33
C LYS A 69 -14.06 -16.23 5.93
N LYS A 70 -14.21 -16.49 4.62
CA LYS A 70 -14.85 -17.72 4.10
C LYS A 70 -14.02 -18.96 4.44
N ILE A 71 -12.70 -18.91 4.22
CA ILE A 71 -11.78 -20.04 4.47
C ILE A 71 -11.72 -20.41 5.96
N LEU A 72 -11.72 -19.41 6.84
CA LEU A 72 -11.67 -19.60 8.29
C LEU A 72 -13.03 -19.97 8.90
N GLY A 73 -14.08 -20.11 8.09
CA GLY A 73 -15.43 -20.43 8.57
C GLY A 73 -16.09 -19.31 9.38
N ILE A 74 -15.59 -18.07 9.28
CA ILE A 74 -16.20 -16.89 9.92
C ILE A 74 -17.51 -16.53 9.21
N VAL A 75 -17.57 -16.77 7.90
CA VAL A 75 -18.77 -16.60 7.08
C VAL A 75 -19.15 -17.98 6.51
N PRO A 76 -20.44 -18.37 6.54
CA PRO A 76 -20.90 -19.59 5.90
C PRO A 76 -20.52 -19.60 4.42
N ALA A 77 -19.92 -20.69 3.97
CA ALA A 77 -19.53 -20.90 2.58
C ALA A 77 -19.47 -22.40 2.31
N THR A 78 -19.86 -22.81 1.10
CA THR A 78 -19.71 -24.20 0.66
C THR A 78 -18.24 -24.56 0.48
N ASP A 79 -17.92 -25.85 0.39
CA ASP A 79 -16.52 -26.28 0.22
C ASP A 79 -15.94 -25.87 -1.13
N GLU A 80 -16.78 -25.80 -2.18
CA GLU A 80 -16.41 -25.23 -3.48
C GLU A 80 -16.07 -23.73 -3.38
N GLU A 81 -16.88 -22.97 -2.64
CA GLU A 81 -16.62 -21.54 -2.42
C GLU A 81 -15.35 -21.30 -1.61
N LYS A 82 -15.07 -22.14 -0.60
CA LYS A 82 -13.81 -22.09 0.17
C LYS A 82 -12.60 -22.41 -0.71
N ALA A 83 -12.71 -23.39 -1.61
CA ALA A 83 -11.65 -23.72 -2.56
C ALA A 83 -11.36 -22.55 -3.52
N LYS A 84 -12.41 -21.93 -4.06
CA LYS A 84 -12.29 -20.73 -4.91
C LYS A 84 -11.69 -19.55 -4.13
N ALA A 85 -12.17 -19.31 -2.90
CA ALA A 85 -11.66 -18.25 -2.03
C ALA A 85 -10.17 -18.42 -1.72
N ARG A 86 -9.71 -19.66 -1.49
CA ARG A 86 -8.30 -19.97 -1.28
C ARG A 86 -7.46 -19.61 -2.50
N ARG A 87 -7.93 -19.96 -3.70
CA ARG A 87 -7.23 -19.61 -4.96
C ARG A 87 -7.16 -18.09 -5.17
N ILE A 88 -8.27 -17.38 -5.01
CA ILE A 88 -8.31 -15.92 -5.18
C ILE A 88 -7.41 -15.23 -4.14
N GLY A 89 -7.52 -15.63 -2.87
CA GLY A 89 -6.68 -15.08 -1.80
C GLY A 89 -5.18 -15.31 -2.05
N PHE A 90 -4.81 -16.48 -2.58
CA PHE A 90 -3.43 -16.79 -2.94
C PHE A 90 -2.91 -15.91 -4.10
N LEU A 91 -3.69 -15.78 -5.17
CA LEU A 91 -3.32 -14.91 -6.29
C LEU A 91 -3.18 -13.45 -5.86
N ALA A 92 -4.14 -12.93 -5.07
CA ALA A 92 -4.08 -11.57 -4.55
C ALA A 92 -2.85 -11.34 -3.63
N SER A 93 -2.43 -12.36 -2.88
CA SER A 93 -1.22 -12.29 -2.04
C SER A 93 0.05 -12.23 -2.90
N ARG A 94 0.10 -12.99 -3.99
CA ARG A 94 1.21 -12.93 -4.96
C ARG A 94 1.26 -11.59 -5.68
N THR A 95 0.12 -11.06 -6.11
CA THR A 95 0.04 -9.72 -6.70
C THR A 95 0.57 -8.67 -5.72
N ASN A 96 0.15 -8.71 -4.45
CA ASN A 96 0.71 -7.81 -3.42
C ASN A 96 2.22 -7.92 -3.28
N THR A 97 2.75 -9.15 -3.24
CA THR A 97 4.20 -9.37 -3.14
C THR A 97 4.93 -8.81 -4.36
N LEU A 98 4.41 -9.02 -5.57
CA LEU A 98 5.01 -8.49 -6.79
C LEU A 98 4.94 -6.97 -6.86
N LEU A 99 3.83 -6.35 -6.45
CA LEU A 99 3.67 -4.90 -6.38
C LEU A 99 4.57 -4.24 -5.33
N SER A 100 5.01 -4.99 -4.31
CA SER A 100 5.93 -4.47 -3.29
C SER A 100 7.30 -4.10 -3.87
N ILE A 101 7.74 -4.77 -4.93
CA ILE A 101 9.03 -4.54 -5.58
C ILE A 101 9.08 -3.13 -6.22
N PRO A 102 8.19 -2.78 -7.18
CA PRO A 102 8.18 -1.44 -7.75
C PRO A 102 7.83 -0.37 -6.70
N MET A 103 6.97 -0.69 -5.73
CA MET A 103 6.66 0.24 -4.65
C MET A 103 7.92 0.65 -3.87
N LEU A 104 8.69 -0.33 -3.39
CA LEU A 104 9.93 -0.08 -2.64
C LEU A 104 10.98 0.63 -3.52
N PHE A 105 11.09 0.26 -4.80
CA PHE A 105 11.98 0.93 -5.74
C PHE A 105 11.67 2.43 -5.87
N PHE A 106 10.39 2.79 -6.05
CA PHE A 106 9.97 4.19 -6.17
C PHE A 106 10.11 4.97 -4.85
N MET A 107 9.85 4.32 -3.71
CA MET A 107 10.08 4.94 -2.40
C MET A 107 11.57 5.14 -2.09
N ALA A 108 12.44 4.23 -2.52
CA ALA A 108 13.89 4.32 -2.30
C ALA A 108 14.55 5.38 -3.20
N THR A 109 14.03 5.58 -4.40
CA THR A 109 14.56 6.55 -5.37
C THR A 109 14.06 7.98 -5.15
N GLY A 110 12.94 8.17 -4.45
CA GLY A 110 12.37 9.49 -4.21
C GLY A 110 13.19 10.46 -3.33
N PRO A 111 13.85 10.03 -2.23
CA PRO A 111 14.74 10.92 -1.48
C PRO A 111 15.89 11.45 -2.34
N THR A 112 16.38 10.64 -3.28
CA THR A 112 17.39 11.05 -4.25
C THR A 112 16.84 12.11 -5.22
N SER A 113 15.59 11.97 -5.69
CA SER A 113 14.98 13.00 -6.54
C SER A 113 14.66 14.28 -5.80
N ILE A 114 14.25 14.20 -4.53
CA ILE A 114 14.03 15.36 -3.65
C ILE A 114 15.35 16.10 -3.40
N GLY A 115 16.42 15.37 -3.09
CA GLY A 115 17.74 15.96 -2.88
C GLY A 115 18.23 16.73 -4.10
N GLN A 116 18.16 16.13 -5.29
CA GLN A 116 18.57 16.78 -6.54
C GLN A 116 17.78 18.06 -6.84
N ALA A 117 16.49 18.11 -6.49
CA ALA A 117 15.66 19.30 -6.69
C ALA A 117 15.89 20.44 -5.68
N ILE A 118 16.61 20.19 -4.57
CA ILE A 118 16.99 21.22 -3.58
C ILE A 118 18.34 21.84 -3.93
N TYR A 119 19.22 21.10 -4.62
CA TYR A 119 20.57 21.54 -4.98
C TYR A 119 20.70 22.12 -6.40
N HIS A 120 19.58 22.23 -7.14
CA HIS A 120 19.47 22.82 -8.47
C HIS A 120 18.26 23.75 -8.52
#